data_AF-A0A2V2Q2S1-F1
#
_entry.id   AF-A0A2V2Q2S1-F1
#
_cell.length_a   1.000
_cell.length_b   1.000
_cell.length_c   1.000
_cell.angle_alpha   90.00
_cell.angle_beta   90.00
_cell.angle_gamma   90.00
#
_symmetry.space_group_name_H-M   'P 1'
#
loop_
_entity.id
_entity.type
_entity.pdbx_description
1 polymer ?
#
loop_
_entity_poly.entity_id
_entity_poly.type
_entity_poly.pdbx_seq_one_letter_code
_entity_poly.pdbx_strand_id
1 'polypeptide(L)' 'MRFLLTDEQREFARSLDARLTAADVPSALRAWAAGDHAPGLALWRGAAEAGVFALAVPEAYGGVGPLPVEAAAACVE' A
#
# COMPACT_ATOMS: atom_id res chain seq x y z
N MET A 1 9.00 -24.77 11.29
CA MET A 1 8.63 -23.69 10.34
C MET A 1 7.84 -22.65 11.10
N ARG A 2 8.06 -21.36 10.84
CA ARG A 2 7.34 -20.26 11.50
C ARG A 2 6.43 -19.58 10.48
N PHE A 3 5.13 -19.63 10.71
CA PHE A 3 4.08 -19.04 9.85
C PHE A 3 3.55 -17.70 10.39
N LEU A 4 4.25 -17.12 11.36
CA LEU A 4 3.93 -15.81 11.91
C LEU A 4 4.71 -14.75 11.13
N LEU A 5 4.06 -13.62 10.86
CA LEU A 5 4.73 -12.43 10.35
C LEU A 5 5.88 -12.02 11.30
N THR A 6 6.91 -11.39 10.75
CA THR A 6 7.91 -10.69 11.57
C THR A 6 7.32 -9.40 12.14
N ASP A 7 8.04 -8.76 13.06
CA ASP A 7 7.60 -7.49 13.62
C ASP A 7 7.66 -6.38 12.56
N GLU A 8 8.64 -6.42 11.66
CA GLU A 8 8.75 -5.51 10.52
C GLU A 8 7.56 -5.65 9.57
N GLN A 9 7.16 -6.88 9.25
CA GLN A 9 6.00 -7.14 8.39
C GLN A 9 4.69 -6.65 9.04
N ARG A 10 4.54 -6.83 10.36
CA ARG A 10 3.39 -6.30 11.12
C ARG A 10 3.39 -4.77 11.17
N GLU A 11 4.55 -4.16 11.38
CA GLU A 11 4.68 -2.70 11.44
C GLU A 11 4.38 -2.08 10.07
N PHE A 12 4.90 -2.67 9.00
CA PHE A 12 4.58 -2.28 7.63
C PHE A 12 3.07 -2.26 7.39
N ALA A 13 2.37 -3.37 7.68
CA ALA A 13 0.92 -3.46 7.50
C ALA A 13 0.17 -2.42 8.35
N ARG A 14 0.51 -2.28 9.64
CA ARG A 14 -0.10 -1.27 10.53
C ARG A 14 0.11 0.16 10.04
N SER A 15 1.30 0.49 9.54
CA SER A 15 1.60 1.83 9.05
C SER A 15 0.78 2.19 7.80
N LEU A 16 0.58 1.20 6.92
CA LEU A 16 -0.23 1.37 5.71
C LEU A 16 -1.72 1.51 6.06
N ASP A 17 -2.23 0.64 6.94
CA ASP A 17 -3.61 0.71 7.45
C ASP A 17 -3.90 2.06 8.12
N ALA A 18 -3.05 2.51 9.03
CA ALA A 18 -3.22 3.80 9.70
C ALA A 18 -3.27 4.97 8.71
N ARG A 19 -2.42 4.93 7.67
CA ARG A 19 -2.38 5.95 6.62
C ARG A 19 -3.65 5.94 5.78
N LEU A 20 -4.16 4.76 5.39
CA LEU A 20 -5.39 4.63 4.61
C LEU A 20 -6.63 4.99 5.43
N THR A 21 -6.66 4.61 6.71
CA THR A 21 -7.71 4.99 7.67
C THR A 21 -7.77 6.49 7.90
N ALA A 22 -6.60 7.16 7.98
CA ALA A 22 -6.53 8.61 8.10
C ALA A 22 -6.91 9.34 6.80
N ALA A 23 -6.88 8.65 5.67
CA ALA A 23 -7.32 9.21 4.40
C ALA A 23 -8.84 9.12 4.27
N ASP A 24 -9.49 10.17 3.76
CA ASP A 24 -10.92 10.12 3.43
C ASP A 24 -11.14 9.37 2.10
N VAL A 25 -10.81 8.07 2.11
CA VAL A 25 -10.96 7.16 0.97
C VAL A 25 -12.41 7.14 0.45
N PRO A 26 -13.46 7.10 1.29
CA PRO A 26 -14.83 7.17 0.79
C PRO A 26 -15.13 8.42 -0.04
N SER A 27 -14.64 9.60 0.38
CA SER A 27 -14.82 10.81 -0.42
C SER A 27 -13.99 10.81 -1.70
N ALA A 28 -12.77 10.29 -1.67
CA ALA A 28 -11.96 10.13 -2.87
C ALA A 28 -12.63 9.21 -3.91
N LEU A 29 -13.26 8.12 -3.46
CA LEU A 29 -14.02 7.20 -4.33
C LEU A 29 -15.26 7.88 -4.92
N ARG A 30 -16.00 8.66 -4.13
CA ARG A 30 -17.15 9.42 -4.62
C ARG A 30 -16.75 10.47 -5.66
N ALA A 31 -15.66 11.20 -5.42
CA ALA A 31 -15.11 12.16 -6.37
C ALA A 31 -14.70 11.46 -7.68
N TRP A 32 -14.03 10.31 -7.57
CA TRP A 32 -13.63 9.50 -8.71
C TRP A 32 -14.84 9.08 -9.56
N ALA A 33 -15.90 8.57 -8.92
CA ALA A 33 -17.13 8.19 -9.60
C ALA A 33 -17.83 9.38 -10.30
N ALA A 34 -17.65 10.59 -9.76
CA ALA A 34 -18.14 11.84 -10.36
C ALA A 34 -17.20 12.40 -11.46
N GLY A 35 -16.08 11.73 -11.75
CA GLY A 35 -15.11 12.12 -12.78
C GLY A 35 -13.93 12.96 -12.28
N ASP A 36 -13.89 13.31 -10.99
CA ASP A 36 -12.71 13.93 -10.38
C ASP A 36 -11.77 12.86 -9.82
N HIS A 37 -10.76 12.50 -10.61
CA HIS A 37 -9.77 11.50 -10.22
C HIS A 37 -8.65 12.05 -9.33
N ALA A 38 -8.56 13.37 -9.11
CA ALA A 38 -7.42 13.96 -8.41
C ALA A 38 -7.24 13.43 -6.97
N PRO A 39 -8.30 13.27 -6.15
CA PRO A 39 -8.17 12.72 -4.81
C PRO A 39 -7.70 11.26 -4.82
N GLY A 40 -8.22 10.41 -5.71
CA GLY A 40 -7.78 9.02 -5.79
C GLY A 40 -6.35 8.88 -6.32
N LEU A 41 -5.93 9.73 -7.25
CA LEU A 41 -4.53 9.77 -7.71
C LEU A 41 -3.59 10.23 -6.59
N ALA A 42 -4.05 11.09 -5.68
CA ALA A 42 -3.28 11.47 -4.50
C ALA A 42 -3.09 10.27 -3.54
N LEU A 43 -4.13 9.45 -3.33
CA LEU A 43 -4.01 8.19 -2.58
C LEU A 43 -3.00 7.24 -3.25
N TRP A 44 -3.07 7.13 -4.59
CA TRP A 44 -2.20 6.25 -5.37
C TRP A 44 -0.73 6.66 -5.29
N ARG A 45 -0.43 7.96 -5.41
CA ARG A 45 0.91 8.51 -5.18
C ARG A 45 1.38 8.22 -3.76
N GLY A 46 0.47 8.34 -2.81
CA GLY A 46 0.75 8.02 -1.42
C GLY A 46 1.15 6.57 -1.16
N ALA A 47 0.48 5.62 -1.80
CA ALA A 47 0.86 4.22 -1.75
C ALA A 47 2.23 3.97 -2.40
N ALA A 48 2.55 4.69 -3.48
CA ALA A 48 3.86 4.62 -4.13
C ALA A 48 4.97 5.14 -3.20
N GLU A 49 4.75 6.27 -2.51
CA GLU A 49 5.67 6.84 -1.52
C GLU A 49 5.91 5.89 -0.34
N ALA A 50 4.88 5.12 0.05
CA ALA A 50 4.99 4.08 1.07
C ALA A 50 5.69 2.79 0.57
N GLY A 51 6.12 2.74 -0.70
CA GLY A 51 6.87 1.63 -1.27
C GLY A 51 6.03 0.41 -1.68
N VAL A 52 4.69 0.50 -1.62
CA VAL A 52 3.77 -0.63 -1.91
C VAL A 52 4.05 -1.26 -3.27
N PHE A 53 4.30 -0.44 -4.30
CA PHE A 53 4.55 -0.93 -5.66
C PHE A 53 5.97 -1.48 -5.86
N ALA A 54 6.92 -1.13 -4.99
CA ALA A 54 8.29 -1.63 -5.07
C ALA A 54 8.42 -3.09 -4.58
N LEU A 55 7.46 -3.58 -3.78
CA LEU A 55 7.46 -4.91 -3.16
C LEU A 55 7.49 -6.06 -4.18
N ALA A 56 6.91 -5.86 -5.36
CA ALA A 56 6.86 -6.88 -6.42
C ALA A 56 7.94 -6.69 -7.50
N VAL A 57 8.75 -5.63 -7.40
CA VAL A 57 9.69 -5.23 -8.45
C VAL A 57 11.12 -5.65 -8.04
N PRO A 58 11.88 -6.32 -8.92
CA PRO A 58 13.30 -6.60 -8.71
C PRO A 58 14.14 -5.33 -8.47
N GLU A 59 15.16 -5.45 -7.62
CA GLU A 59 16.11 -4.38 -7.31
C GLU A 59 16.79 -3.81 -8.57
N ALA A 60 17.05 -4.65 -9.57
CA ALA A 60 17.60 -4.24 -10.87
C ALA A 60 16.75 -3.19 -11.62
N TYR A 61 15.47 -3.05 -11.23
CA TYR A 61 14.53 -2.07 -11.77
C TYR A 61 14.11 -1.01 -10.73
N GLY A 62 14.86 -0.88 -9.64
CA GLY A 62 14.59 0.08 -8.56
C GLY A 62 13.52 -0.34 -7.57
N GLY A 63 13.15 -1.63 -7.55
CA GLY A 63 12.25 -2.18 -6.53
C GLY A 63 12.99 -2.71 -5.29
N VAL A 64 12.26 -3.40 -4.42
CA VAL A 64 12.78 -4.00 -3.19
C VAL A 64 12.44 -5.49 -3.07
N GLY A 65 11.93 -6.11 -4.14
CA GLY A 65 11.38 -7.46 -4.12
C GLY A 65 11.87 -8.39 -5.23
N PRO A 66 11.24 -9.57 -5.41
CA PRO A 66 9.88 -9.89 -4.97
C PRO A 66 9.76 -10.28 -3.48
N LEU A 67 8.85 -9.60 -2.77
CA LEU A 67 8.51 -9.77 -1.35
C LEU A 67 7.02 -10.21 -1.21
N PRO A 68 6.71 -11.50 -1.36
CA PRO A 68 5.32 -11.96 -1.45
C PRO A 68 4.53 -11.85 -0.14
N VAL A 69 5.19 -11.92 1.02
CA VAL A 69 4.51 -11.83 2.32
C VAL A 69 4.08 -10.38 2.60
N GLU A 70 4.97 -9.43 2.35
CA GLU A 70 4.72 -8.00 2.47
C GLU A 70 3.69 -7.55 1.42
N ALA A 71 3.78 -8.04 0.18
CA ALA A 71 2.80 -7.76 -0.85
C ALA A 71 1.41 -8.30 -0.49
N ALA A 72 1.32 -9.48 0.11
CA ALA A 72 0.06 -10.00 0.64
C ALA A 72 -0.44 -9.11 1.78
N ALA A 73 0.41 -8.76 2.74
CA ALA A 73 0.07 -7.91 3.88
C ALA A 73 -0.39 -6.48 3.47
N ALA A 74 0.04 -5.98 2.31
CA ALA A 74 -0.42 -4.70 1.76
C ALA A 74 -1.83 -4.72 1.16
N CYS A 75 -2.35 -5.91 0.83
CA CYS A 75 -3.58 -6.09 0.06
C CYS A 75 -4.69 -6.82 0.84
N VAL A 76 -4.40 -7.32 2.04
CA VAL A 76 -5.37 -8.03 2.89
C VAL A 76 -5.74 -7.15 4.08
N GLU A 77 -7.03 -7.10 4.35
CA GLU A 77 -7.63 -6.58 5.59
C GLU A 77 -7.83 -7.73 6.59
#